data_AF-A0A527H9U0-F1
#
_entry.id   AF-A0A527H9U0-F1
#
_cell.length_a   1.000
_cell.length_b   1.000
_cell.length_c   1.000
_cell.angle_alpha   90.00
_cell.angle_beta   90.00
_cell.angle_gamma   90.00
#
_symmetry.space_group_name_H-M   'P 1'
#
loop_
_entity.id
_entity.type
_entity.pdbx_description
1 polymer ?
#
loop_
_entity_poly.entity_id
_entity_poly.type
_entity_poly.pdbx_seq_one_letter_code
_entity_poly.pdbx_strand_id
1 'polypeptide(L)' 'GAPAKGASITLGPVAAVITAVGSSAWSKVLEMGHVVISFNGATEAERPGEICASQVDPQALVAALKTGAIITIAA' A
#
# COMPACT_ATOMS: atom_id res chain seq x y z
N GLY A 1 -3.24 5.26 13.74
CA GLY A 1 -4.44 5.57 12.93
C GLY A 1 -4.34 4.82 11.61
N ALA A 2 -5.39 4.82 10.79
CA ALA A 2 -5.27 4.39 9.41
C ALA A 2 -4.38 5.38 8.63
N PRO A 3 -3.57 4.93 7.66
CA PRO A 3 -2.78 5.83 6.85
C PRO A 3 -3.71 6.71 6.02
N ALA A 4 -3.35 7.98 5.88
CA ALA A 4 -4.12 8.94 5.10
C ALA A 4 -3.73 8.92 3.61
N LYS A 5 -4.61 9.46 2.75
CA LYS A 5 -4.20 9.85 1.39
C LYS A 5 -3.01 10.81 1.50
N GLY A 6 -1.96 10.58 0.70
CA GLY A 6 -0.70 11.30 0.75
C GLY A 6 0.39 10.65 1.60
N ALA A 7 0.07 9.62 2.39
CA ALA A 7 1.08 8.89 3.16
C ALA A 7 2.00 8.06 2.25
N SER A 8 3.27 7.90 2.65
CA SER A 8 4.26 7.15 1.88
C SER A 8 4.24 5.66 2.21
N ILE A 9 4.37 4.83 1.17
CA ILE A 9 4.67 3.40 1.27
C ILE A 9 6.07 3.18 0.70
N THR A 10 6.94 2.52 1.46
CA THR A 10 8.29 2.19 1.00
C THR A 10 8.59 0.70 1.14
N LEU A 11 9.23 0.14 0.12
CA LEU A 11 9.71 -1.24 0.05
C LEU A 11 11.11 -1.21 -0.58
N GLY A 12 12.15 -1.24 0.24
CA GLY A 12 13.53 -1.12 -0.24
C GLY A 12 13.73 0.16 -1.06
N PRO A 13 14.13 0.09 -2.35
CA PRO A 13 14.30 1.26 -3.21
C PRO A 13 12.97 1.81 -3.78
N VAL A 14 11.86 1.11 -3.62
CA VAL A 14 10.56 1.50 -4.17
C VAL A 14 9.84 2.41 -3.16
N ALA A 15 9.41 3.57 -3.62
CA ALA A 15 8.57 4.49 -2.86
C ALA A 15 7.29 4.79 -3.64
N ALA A 16 6.16 4.78 -2.95
CA ALA A 16 4.85 5.12 -3.49
C ALA A 16 4.08 6.01 -2.51
N VAL A 17 3.06 6.70 -3.01
CA VAL A 17 2.18 7.56 -2.20
C VAL A 17 0.77 6.99 -2.23
N ILE A 18 0.14 6.88 -1.07
CA ILE A 18 -1.25 6.43 -0.95
C ILE A 18 -2.17 7.43 -1.62
N THR A 19 -2.94 6.96 -2.60
CA THR A 19 -3.91 7.75 -3.36
C THR A 19 -5.34 7.47 -2.90
N ALA A 20 -5.62 6.29 -2.36
CA ALA A 20 -6.91 5.94 -1.75
C ALA A 20 -6.79 4.84 -0.70
N VAL A 21 -7.72 4.83 0.25
CA VAL A 21 -7.81 3.80 1.30
C VAL A 21 -9.26 3.36 1.39
N GLY A 22 -9.51 2.07 1.18
CA GLY A 22 -10.82 1.47 1.35
C GLY A 22 -11.26 1.48 2.81
N SER A 23 -12.56 1.60 3.04
CA SER A 23 -13.15 1.78 4.38
C SER A 23 -12.83 0.68 5.39
N SER A 24 -12.56 -0.55 4.93
CA SER A 24 -12.20 -1.71 5.76
C SER A 24 -10.74 -2.13 5.64
N ALA A 25 -9.94 -1.49 4.78
CA ALA A 25 -8.59 -1.94 4.45
C ALA A 25 -7.69 -1.94 5.69
N TRP A 26 -7.74 -0.86 6.48
CA TRP A 26 -6.92 -0.76 7.68
C TRP A 26 -7.45 -1.61 8.85
N SER A 27 -8.76 -1.78 8.96
CA SER A 27 -9.34 -2.69 9.97
C SER A 27 -8.83 -4.13 9.76
N LYS A 28 -8.75 -4.58 8.51
CA LYS A 28 -8.18 -5.90 8.17
C LYS A 28 -6.70 -6.03 8.51
N VAL A 29 -5.93 -4.95 8.40
CA VAL A 29 -4.53 -4.93 8.87
C VAL A 29 -4.47 -5.13 10.37
N LEU A 30 -5.29 -4.38 11.11
CA LEU A 30 -5.29 -4.44 12.57
C LEU A 30 -5.80 -5.78 13.12
N GLU A 31 -6.78 -6.39 12.45
CA GLU A 31 -7.40 -7.64 12.90
C GLU A 31 -6.65 -8.89 12.43
N MET A 32 -6.22 -8.92 11.16
CA MET A 32 -5.70 -10.12 10.50
C MET A 32 -4.26 -9.97 9.98
N GLY A 33 -3.69 -8.77 10.01
CA GLY A 33 -2.41 -8.49 9.36
C GLY A 33 -2.45 -8.55 7.83
N HIS A 34 -3.64 -8.43 7.22
CA HIS A 34 -3.83 -8.54 5.77
C HIS A 34 -4.22 -7.20 5.17
N VAL A 35 -3.48 -6.77 4.15
CA VAL A 35 -3.86 -5.68 3.23
C VAL A 35 -3.58 -6.05 1.78
N VAL A 36 -4.40 -5.52 0.88
CA VAL A 36 -4.13 -5.49 -0.56
C VAL A 36 -3.71 -4.07 -0.92
N ILE A 37 -2.52 -3.90 -1.49
CA ILE A 37 -2.02 -2.61 -1.96
C ILE A 37 -1.91 -2.66 -3.49
N SER A 38 -2.67 -1.79 -4.15
CA SER A 38 -2.72 -1.65 -5.61
C SER A 38 -1.90 -0.45 -6.05
N PHE A 39 -0.76 -0.69 -6.69
CA PHE A 39 0.11 0.36 -7.24
C PHE A 39 -0.33 0.77 -8.65
N ASN A 40 -1.59 1.18 -8.80
CA ASN A 40 -2.22 1.53 -10.08
C ASN A 40 -2.48 3.03 -10.25
N GLY A 41 -2.21 3.84 -9.23
CA GLY A 41 -2.48 5.29 -9.24
C GLY A 41 -3.96 5.67 -9.12
N ALA A 42 -4.86 4.74 -8.83
CA ALA A 42 -6.29 5.04 -8.70
C ALA A 42 -6.54 5.98 -7.51
N THR A 43 -7.39 6.98 -7.70
CA THR A 43 -7.74 7.98 -6.67
C THR A 43 -8.89 7.55 -5.77
N GLU A 44 -9.52 6.44 -6.11
CA GLU A 44 -10.63 5.82 -5.39
C GLU A 44 -10.35 4.32 -5.22
N ALA A 45 -10.70 3.79 -4.05
CA ALA A 45 -10.61 2.37 -3.78
C ALA A 45 -11.90 1.72 -4.29
N GLU A 46 -11.78 0.86 -5.31
CA GLU A 46 -12.92 0.10 -5.85
C GLU A 46 -13.35 -0.98 -4.86
N ARG A 47 -12.43 -1.48 -4.04
CA ARG A 47 -12.68 -2.49 -3.02
C ARG A 47 -12.55 -1.89 -1.63
N PRO A 48 -13.47 -2.21 -0.70
CA PRO A 48 -13.41 -1.70 0.66
C PRO A 48 -12.17 -2.19 1.42
N GLY A 49 -11.51 -3.26 0.98
CA GLY A 49 -10.36 -3.88 1.64
C GLY A 49 -8.99 -3.56 1.03
N GLU A 50 -8.91 -2.61 0.10
CA GLU A 50 -7.66 -2.28 -0.60
C GLU A 50 -7.16 -0.87 -0.30
N ILE A 51 -5.86 -0.67 -0.54
CA ILE A 51 -5.20 0.63 -0.53
C ILE A 51 -4.67 0.87 -1.94
N CYS A 52 -5.05 1.99 -2.56
CA CYS A 52 -4.48 2.41 -3.82
C CYS A 52 -3.27 3.30 -3.54
N ALA A 53 -2.20 3.07 -4.29
CA ALA A 53 -0.97 3.84 -4.25
C ALA A 53 -0.60 4.29 -5.67
N SER A 54 0.25 5.32 -5.74
CA SER A 54 0.85 5.78 -6.99
C SER A 54 1.49 4.63 -7.76
N GLN A 55 1.47 4.72 -9.09
CA GLN A 55 2.11 3.73 -9.93
C GLN A 55 3.60 3.64 -9.63
N VAL A 56 4.12 2.42 -9.54
CA VAL A 56 5.56 2.14 -9.40
C VAL A 56 6.02 1.26 -10.54
N ASP A 57 7.34 1.14 -10.72
CA ASP A 57 7.91 0.17 -11.64
C ASP A 57 7.61 -1.27 -11.13
N PRO A 58 6.82 -2.07 -11.87
CA PRO A 58 6.49 -3.44 -11.46
C PRO A 58 7.73 -4.33 -11.31
N GLN A 59 8.76 -4.11 -12.13
CA GLN A 59 9.96 -4.93 -12.11
C GLN A 59 10.82 -4.63 -10.88
N ALA A 60 10.94 -3.34 -10.52
CA ALA A 60 11.57 -2.92 -9.28
C ALA A 60 10.81 -3.41 -8.04
N LEU A 61 9.46 -3.37 -8.08
CA LEU A 61 8.61 -3.86 -6.99
C LEU A 61 8.81 -5.36 -6.74
N VAL A 62 8.73 -6.18 -7.79
CA VAL A 62 8.97 -7.63 -7.70
C VAL A 62 10.40 -7.93 -7.24
N ALA A 63 11.40 -7.16 -7.71
CA ALA A 63 12.78 -7.34 -7.30
C ALA A 63 13.05 -7.00 -5.82
N ALA A 64 12.25 -6.09 -5.24
CA ALA A 64 12.34 -5.68 -3.84
C ALA A 64 11.50 -6.57 -2.90
N LEU A 65 10.48 -7.28 -3.41
CA LEU A 65 9.67 -8.25 -2.67
C LEU A 65 10.44 -9.56 -2.47
N LYS A 66 11.23 -9.61 -1.39
CA LYS A 66 12.02 -10.78 -0.98
C LYS A 66 11.75 -11.09 0.48
N THR A 67 12.02 -12.34 0.89
CA THR A 67 11.98 -12.71 2.31
C THR A 67 12.88 -11.78 3.13
N GLY A 68 12.33 -11.22 4.21
CA GLY A 68 13.01 -10.24 5.06
C GLY A 68 12.91 -8.79 4.57
N ALA A 69 12.28 -8.52 3.42
CA ALA A 69 11.98 -7.16 3.01
C ALA A 69 10.99 -6.51 3.98
N ILE A 70 11.24 -5.24 4.31
CA ILE A 70 10.38 -4.44 5.18
C ILE A 70 9.51 -3.54 4.30
N ILE A 71 8.20 -3.64 4.50
CA ILE A 71 7.23 -2.69 3.96
C ILE A 71 6.91 -1.69 5.07
N THR A 72 7.22 -0.42 4.82
CA THR A 72 6.89 0.67 5.75
C THR A 72 5.74 1.47 5.17
N ILE A 73 4.69 1.64 5.97
CA ILE A 73 3.53 2.47 5.63
C ILE A 73 3.51 3.60 6.66
N ALA A 74 3.70 4.84 6.20
CA ALA A 74 3.58 6.00 7.07
C ALA A 74 2.12 6.15 7.52
N ALA A 75 1.92 6.32 8.82
CA ALA A 75 0.60 6.45 9.45
C ALA A 75 0.35 7.88 9.92
#